data_AF-A0A7W2SMZ4-F1
#
_entry.id   AF-A0A7W2SMZ4-F1
#
_cell.length_a   1.000
_cell.length_b   1.000
_cell.length_c   1.000
_cell.angle_alpha   90.00
_cell.angle_beta   90.00
_cell.angle_gamma   90.00
#
_symmetry.space_group_name_H-M   'P 1'
#
loop_
_entity.id
_entity.type
_entity.pdbx_description
1 polymer ?
#
loop_
_entity_poly.entity_id
_entity_poly.type
_entity_poly.pdbx_seq_one_letter_code
_entity_poly.pdbx_strand_id
1 'polypeptide(L)'
;MDCQPDVLLNAAKVLAFSMHVKRVRELSKVQIIDILTEKLIDETDIHSIVRELISPAEILLSTPNGGYGFGHLRFQEYLVSEQLVHERSFNIYKYITNPWWHDVFILYSQHAHCIEWIINHAASNDYTNKINSLLKIMISQRAGVEKSKLTSRLEIAVRDEAGY
;
A
#
# COMPACT_ATOMS: atom_id res chain seq x y z
N MET A 1 -19.06 -22.81 5.35
CA MET A 1 -17.67 -22.83 5.84
C MET A 1 -17.29 -21.38 5.97
N ASP A 2 -17.28 -20.87 7.19
CA ASP A 2 -17.06 -19.46 7.45
C ASP A 2 -15.61 -19.15 7.06
N CYS A 3 -15.42 -18.23 6.11
CA CYS A 3 -14.08 -17.78 5.75
C CYS A 3 -13.47 -17.12 6.99
N GLN A 4 -12.28 -17.56 7.42
CA GLN A 4 -11.63 -16.95 8.58
C GLN A 4 -11.37 -15.45 8.31
N PRO A 5 -11.61 -14.56 9.29
CA PRO A 5 -11.44 -13.12 9.11
C PRO A 5 -10.06 -12.72 8.57
N ASP A 6 -8.99 -13.42 9.02
CA ASP A 6 -7.63 -13.16 8.57
C ASP A 6 -7.42 -13.51 7.09
N VAL A 7 -8.04 -14.59 6.62
CA VAL A 7 -8.00 -14.99 5.21
C VAL A 7 -8.72 -13.96 4.35
N LEU A 8 -9.87 -13.47 4.83
CA LEU A 8 -10.66 -12.45 4.14
C LEU A 8 -9.91 -11.11 4.06
N LEU A 9 -9.31 -10.69 5.17
CA LEU A 9 -8.51 -9.47 5.23
C LEU A 9 -7.26 -9.57 4.34
N ASN A 10 -6.58 -10.72 4.33
CA ASN A 10 -5.46 -10.96 3.43
C ASN A 10 -5.87 -10.88 1.96
N ALA A 11 -7.00 -11.49 1.59
CA ALA A 11 -7.55 -11.39 0.23
C ALA A 11 -7.87 -9.93 -0.14
N ALA A 12 -8.46 -9.16 0.78
CA ALA A 12 -8.74 -7.74 0.58
C ALA A 12 -7.46 -6.93 0.34
N LYS A 13 -6.39 -7.18 1.11
CA LYS A 13 -5.07 -6.52 0.95
C LYS A 13 -4.43 -6.83 -0.40
N VAL A 14 -4.41 -8.09 -0.79
CA VAL A 14 -3.88 -8.56 -2.08
C VAL A 14 -4.64 -7.93 -3.25
N LEU A 15 -5.97 -7.90 -3.17
CA LEU A 15 -6.82 -7.28 -4.18
C LEU A 15 -6.61 -5.77 -4.24
N ALA A 16 -6.59 -5.08 -3.11
CA ALA A 16 -6.35 -3.64 -3.03
C ALA A 16 -5.02 -3.25 -3.66
N PHE A 17 -3.95 -3.98 -3.35
CA PHE A 17 -2.63 -3.80 -3.96
C PHE A 17 -2.68 -3.99 -5.47
N SER A 18 -3.28 -5.08 -5.95
CA SER A 18 -3.40 -5.38 -7.39
C SER A 18 -4.19 -4.32 -8.14
N MET A 19 -5.31 -3.85 -7.58
CA MET A 19 -6.11 -2.75 -8.14
C MET A 19 -5.34 -1.43 -8.17
N HIS A 20 -4.60 -1.13 -7.09
CA HIS A 20 -3.84 0.12 -6.98
C HIS A 20 -2.64 0.15 -7.94
N VAL A 21 -1.95 -0.98 -8.15
CA VAL A 21 -0.92 -1.14 -9.20
C VAL A 21 -1.50 -0.90 -10.59
N LYS A 22 -2.70 -1.44 -10.87
CA LYS A 22 -3.41 -1.27 -12.15
C LYS A 22 -4.07 0.11 -12.30
N ARG A 23 -4.03 0.96 -11.27
CA ARG A 23 -4.73 2.27 -11.20
C ARG A 23 -6.22 2.17 -11.50
N VAL A 24 -6.86 1.10 -11.05
CA VAL A 24 -8.31 0.88 -11.20
C VAL A 24 -9.02 1.00 -9.86
N ARG A 25 -10.25 1.50 -9.92
CA ARG A 25 -11.14 1.65 -8.75
C ARG A 25 -12.24 0.60 -8.70
N GLU A 26 -12.49 -0.07 -9.81
CA GLU A 26 -13.49 -1.12 -9.94
C GLU A 26 -13.00 -2.23 -10.85
N LEU A 27 -13.48 -3.44 -10.60
CA LEU A 27 -13.21 -4.64 -11.39
C LEU A 27 -14.49 -5.46 -11.54
N SER A 28 -14.58 -6.26 -12.60
CA SER A 28 -15.62 -7.27 -12.68
C SER A 28 -15.35 -8.40 -11.67
N LYS A 29 -16.40 -9.13 -11.29
CA LYS A 29 -16.26 -10.30 -10.41
C LYS A 29 -15.28 -11.34 -10.96
N VAL A 30 -15.26 -11.52 -12.28
CA VAL A 30 -14.33 -12.44 -12.97
C VAL A 30 -12.89 -11.98 -12.77
N GLN A 31 -12.60 -10.70 -13.00
CA GLN A 31 -11.25 -10.15 -12.81
C GLN A 31 -10.78 -10.25 -11.34
N ILE A 32 -11.70 -10.11 -10.38
CA ILE A 32 -11.38 -10.29 -8.95
C ILE A 32 -10.98 -11.74 -8.67
N ILE A 33 -11.76 -12.71 -9.16
CA ILE A 33 -11.48 -14.14 -9.01
C ILE A 33 -10.13 -14.47 -9.65
N ASP A 34 -9.86 -13.98 -10.86
CA ASP A 34 -8.60 -14.22 -11.57
C ASP A 34 -7.40 -13.71 -10.76
N ILE A 35 -7.48 -12.47 -10.24
CA ILE A 35 -6.42 -11.88 -9.41
C ILE A 35 -6.18 -12.70 -8.14
N LEU A 36 -7.26 -13.08 -7.44
CA LEU A 36 -7.13 -13.79 -6.17
C LEU A 36 -6.63 -15.23 -6.39
N THR A 37 -7.05 -15.89 -7.46
CA THR A 37 -6.53 -17.21 -7.86
C THR A 37 -5.04 -17.17 -8.17
N GLU A 38 -4.57 -16.11 -8.84
CA GLU A 38 -3.14 -15.96 -9.18
C GLU A 38 -2.26 -15.69 -7.94
N LYS A 39 -2.80 -14.98 -6.94
CA LYS A 39 -2.01 -14.42 -5.83
C LYS A 39 -2.16 -15.16 -4.50
N LEU A 40 -3.25 -15.88 -4.29
CA LEU A 40 -3.46 -16.70 -3.08
C LEU A 40 -3.04 -18.15 -3.36
N ILE A 41 -2.61 -18.86 -2.30
CA ILE A 41 -2.09 -20.23 -2.40
C ILE A 41 -3.25 -21.22 -2.62
N ASP A 42 -2.97 -22.26 -3.41
CA ASP A 42 -3.85 -23.40 -3.67
C ASP A 42 -4.35 -24.01 -2.34
N GLU A 43 -5.67 -24.18 -2.22
CA GLU A 43 -6.50 -24.71 -1.10
C GLU A 43 -7.56 -23.72 -0.60
N THR A 44 -7.51 -22.46 -1.04
CA THR A 44 -8.51 -21.47 -0.65
C THR A 44 -9.71 -21.45 -1.60
N ASP A 45 -10.94 -21.56 -1.10
CA ASP A 45 -12.15 -21.38 -1.92
C ASP A 45 -12.32 -19.89 -2.27
N ILE A 46 -11.72 -19.49 -3.39
CA ILE A 46 -11.74 -18.11 -3.93
C ILE A 46 -13.17 -17.64 -4.17
N HIS A 47 -14.08 -18.51 -4.62
CA HIS A 47 -15.47 -18.13 -4.83
C HIS A 47 -16.16 -17.80 -3.51
N SER A 48 -15.86 -18.54 -2.45
CA SER A 48 -16.37 -18.24 -1.12
C SER A 48 -15.79 -16.93 -0.59
N ILE A 49 -14.48 -16.70 -0.74
CA ILE A 49 -13.87 -15.41 -0.36
C ILE A 49 -14.53 -14.24 -1.07
N VAL A 50 -14.66 -14.32 -2.39
CA VAL A 50 -15.24 -13.21 -3.18
C VAL A 50 -16.69 -12.96 -2.78
N ARG A 51 -17.45 -14.02 -2.47
CA ARG A 51 -18.80 -13.88 -1.93
C ARG A 51 -18.78 -13.15 -0.59
N GLU A 52 -17.95 -13.59 0.36
CA GLU A 52 -17.82 -12.97 1.69
C GLU A 52 -17.37 -11.51 1.62
N LEU A 53 -16.40 -11.17 0.76
CA LEU A 53 -15.93 -9.80 0.54
C LEU A 53 -17.05 -8.86 0.09
N ILE A 54 -18.00 -9.35 -0.69
CA ILE A 54 -19.16 -8.59 -1.17
C ILE A 54 -20.27 -8.57 -0.11
N SER A 55 -20.60 -9.74 0.44
CA SER A 55 -21.66 -9.92 1.43
C SER A 55 -21.37 -11.21 2.24
N PRO A 56 -21.33 -11.14 3.57
CA PRO A 56 -21.82 -10.05 4.42
C PRO A 56 -20.77 -9.01 4.84
N ALA A 57 -19.49 -9.16 4.49
CA ALA A 57 -18.44 -8.27 5.03
C ALA A 57 -18.47 -6.86 4.43
N GLU A 58 -19.11 -6.68 3.27
CA GLU A 58 -19.28 -5.38 2.57
C GLU A 58 -17.96 -4.61 2.36
N ILE A 59 -16.84 -5.33 2.23
CA ILE A 59 -15.53 -4.77 1.91
C ILE A 59 -15.50 -4.28 0.46
N LEU A 60 -16.15 -5.03 -0.44
CA LEU A 60 -16.36 -4.68 -1.83
C LEU A 60 -17.84 -4.33 -2.06
N LEU A 61 -18.07 -3.14 -2.59
CA LEU A 61 -19.41 -2.65 -2.93
C LEU A 61 -19.62 -2.70 -4.43
N SER A 62 -20.85 -2.98 -4.85
CA SER A 62 -21.23 -2.88 -6.26
C SER A 62 -21.18 -1.43 -6.72
N THR A 63 -20.72 -1.22 -7.94
CA THR A 63 -20.67 0.10 -8.57
C THR A 63 -21.81 0.25 -9.58
N PRO A 64 -22.20 1.50 -9.94
CA PRO A 64 -23.22 1.73 -10.96
C PRO A 64 -22.92 1.10 -12.32
N ASN A 65 -21.63 0.83 -12.60
CA ASN A 65 -21.15 0.24 -13.85
C ASN A 65 -21.22 -1.30 -13.85
N GLY A 66 -21.77 -1.93 -12.80
CA GLY A 66 -21.85 -3.39 -12.67
C GLY A 66 -20.54 -4.05 -12.21
N GLY A 67 -19.55 -3.26 -11.80
CA GLY A 67 -18.31 -3.73 -11.20
C GLY A 67 -18.38 -3.77 -9.67
N TYR A 68 -17.25 -4.08 -9.05
CA TYR A 68 -17.05 -4.05 -7.61
C TYR A 68 -15.79 -3.27 -7.28
N GLY A 69 -15.84 -2.47 -6.23
CA GLY A 69 -14.70 -1.71 -5.73
C GLY A 69 -14.77 -1.52 -4.22
N PHE A 70 -13.66 -1.07 -3.64
CA PHE A 70 -13.68 -0.66 -2.23
C PHE A 70 -14.57 0.57 -2.07
N GLY A 71 -15.37 0.60 -1.00
CA GLY A 71 -16.32 1.69 -0.76
C GLY A 71 -15.70 3.09 -0.73
N HIS A 72 -14.40 3.19 -0.44
CA HIS A 72 -13.65 4.43 -0.57
C HIS A 72 -12.20 4.19 -1.00
N LEU A 73 -11.65 5.09 -1.82
CA LEU A 73 -10.25 5.01 -2.28
C LEU A 73 -9.27 5.00 -1.09
N ARG A 74 -9.51 5.84 -0.08
CA ARG A 74 -8.70 5.87 1.15
C ARG A 74 -8.61 4.51 1.85
N PHE A 75 -9.68 3.73 1.83
CA PHE A 75 -9.68 2.40 2.43
C PHE A 75 -8.86 1.41 1.59
N GLN A 76 -8.98 1.49 0.26
CA GLN A 76 -8.08 0.76 -0.65
C GLN A 76 -6.61 1.12 -0.38
N GLU A 77 -6.27 2.40 -0.29
CA GLU A 77 -4.91 2.88 -0.01
C GLU A 77 -4.39 2.42 1.35
N TYR A 78 -5.25 2.37 2.38
CA TYR A 78 -4.90 1.82 3.68
C TYR A 78 -4.51 0.35 3.58
N LEU A 79 -5.35 -0.48 2.93
CA LEU A 79 -5.06 -1.90 2.71
C LEU A 79 -3.78 -2.12 1.90
N VAL A 80 -3.55 -1.28 0.87
CA VAL A 80 -2.30 -1.29 0.10
C VAL A 80 -1.11 -1.00 1.02
N SER A 81 -1.23 -0.03 1.92
CA SER A 81 -0.14 0.35 2.84
C SER A 81 0.23 -0.77 3.82
N GLU A 82 -0.74 -1.59 4.24
CA GLU A 82 -0.47 -2.77 5.05
C GLU A 82 0.15 -3.92 4.22
N GLN A 83 -0.17 -4.02 2.94
CA GLN A 83 0.36 -5.06 2.05
C GLN A 83 1.82 -4.81 1.61
N LEU A 84 2.28 -3.55 1.61
CA LEU A 84 3.59 -3.14 1.07
C LEU A 84 4.77 -4.02 1.52
N VAL A 85 4.82 -4.40 2.80
CA VAL A 85 5.94 -5.15 3.38
C VAL A 85 5.97 -6.63 3.01
N HIS A 86 4.86 -7.14 2.47
CA HIS A 86 4.71 -8.54 2.07
C HIS A 86 5.05 -8.77 0.58
N GLU A 87 5.20 -7.70 -0.19
CA GLU A 87 5.44 -7.77 -1.63
C GLU A 87 6.92 -7.97 -1.96
N ARG A 88 7.31 -9.20 -2.28
CA ARG A 88 8.72 -9.59 -2.59
C ARG A 88 9.32 -8.85 -3.79
N SER A 89 8.49 -8.40 -4.72
CA SER A 89 8.90 -7.68 -5.94
C SER A 89 8.76 -6.15 -5.81
N PHE A 90 8.61 -5.65 -4.58
CA PHE A 90 8.41 -4.23 -4.32
C PHE A 90 9.62 -3.38 -4.69
N ASN A 91 9.61 -2.81 -5.89
CA ASN A 91 10.54 -1.77 -6.29
C ASN A 91 10.07 -0.43 -5.71
N ILE A 92 10.59 -0.07 -4.53
CA ILE A 92 10.20 1.16 -3.85
C ILE A 92 10.40 2.40 -4.72
N TYR A 93 11.52 2.52 -5.45
CA TYR A 93 11.81 3.69 -6.28
C TYR A 93 10.69 3.98 -7.29
N LYS A 94 10.19 2.93 -7.96
CA LYS A 94 9.09 3.04 -8.94
C LYS A 94 7.81 3.62 -8.31
N TYR A 95 7.52 3.25 -7.07
CA TYR A 95 6.26 3.62 -6.41
C TYR A 95 6.39 4.95 -5.67
N ILE A 96 7.45 5.15 -4.88
CA ILE A 96 7.60 6.33 -4.03
C ILE A 96 7.82 7.62 -4.83
N THR A 97 8.32 7.52 -6.06
CA THR A 97 8.46 8.66 -6.97
C THR A 97 7.21 8.94 -7.81
N ASN A 98 6.16 8.14 -7.66
CA ASN A 98 4.90 8.28 -8.38
C ASN A 98 3.82 8.89 -7.46
N PRO A 99 3.27 10.09 -7.77
CA PRO A 99 2.27 10.76 -6.94
C PRO A 99 1.04 9.92 -6.58
N TRP A 100 0.64 8.99 -7.45
CA TRP A 100 -0.48 8.06 -7.18
C TRP A 100 -0.31 7.25 -5.90
N TRP A 101 0.94 7.00 -5.47
CA TRP A 101 1.25 6.19 -4.30
C TRP A 101 1.53 7.02 -3.05
N HIS A 102 1.57 8.35 -3.13
CA HIS A 102 2.00 9.18 -2.00
C HIS A 102 1.12 8.96 -0.76
N ASP A 103 -0.19 8.90 -0.94
CA ASP A 103 -1.13 8.63 0.16
C ASP A 103 -0.91 7.27 0.81
N VAL A 104 -0.54 6.25 0.02
CA VAL A 104 -0.17 4.92 0.54
C VAL A 104 1.07 5.01 1.43
N PHE A 105 2.11 5.76 1.02
CA PHE A 105 3.32 5.93 1.83
C PHE A 105 3.08 6.79 3.07
N ILE A 106 2.20 7.79 2.98
CA ILE A 106 1.78 8.58 4.15
C ILE A 106 1.05 7.67 5.14
N LEU A 107 0.09 6.87 4.69
CA LEU A 107 -0.60 5.89 5.53
C LEU A 107 0.36 4.86 6.12
N TYR A 108 1.29 4.34 5.32
CA TYR A 108 2.35 3.43 5.77
C TYR A 108 3.15 4.05 6.92
N SER A 109 3.51 5.33 6.81
CA SER A 109 4.26 6.03 7.88
C SER A 109 3.51 6.17 9.20
N GLN A 110 2.19 5.98 9.22
CA GLN A 110 1.38 6.07 10.45
C GLN A 110 1.42 4.77 11.26
N HIS A 111 1.53 3.60 10.60
CA HIS A 111 1.47 2.29 11.28
C HIS A 111 2.76 1.48 11.21
N ALA A 112 3.67 1.79 10.29
CA ALA A 112 4.94 1.08 10.17
C ALA A 112 5.78 1.22 11.45
N HIS A 113 6.49 0.15 11.83
CA HIS A 113 7.39 0.19 12.98
C HIS A 113 8.54 1.18 12.78
N CYS A 114 9.06 1.32 11.55
CA CYS A 114 10.17 2.21 11.21
C CYS A 114 10.09 2.60 9.72
N ILE A 115 10.40 3.87 9.40
CA ILE A 115 10.50 4.37 8.02
C ILE A 115 11.91 4.83 7.62
N GLU A 116 12.90 4.70 8.50
CA GLU A 116 14.30 5.11 8.26
C GLU A 116 14.88 4.44 7.01
N TRP A 117 14.50 3.19 6.77
CA TRP A 117 14.95 2.42 5.61
C TRP A 117 14.59 3.08 4.28
N ILE A 118 13.49 3.84 4.22
CA ILE A 118 13.06 4.57 3.02
C ILE A 118 14.00 5.73 2.74
N ILE A 119 14.39 6.48 3.78
CA ILE A 119 15.35 7.58 3.67
C ILE A 119 16.72 7.02 3.24
N ASN A 120 17.17 5.94 3.89
CA ASN A 120 18.45 5.30 3.55
C ASN A 120 18.46 4.77 2.11
N HIS A 121 17.37 4.13 1.67
CA HIS A 121 17.25 3.66 0.30
C HIS A 121 17.27 4.83 -0.69
N ALA A 122 16.58 5.94 -0.41
CA ALA A 122 16.61 7.12 -1.27
C ALA A 122 17.99 7.76 -1.36
N ALA A 123 18.70 7.86 -0.22
CA ALA A 123 20.05 8.39 -0.14
C ALA A 123 21.05 7.52 -0.91
N SER A 124 20.99 6.19 -0.77
CA SER A 124 21.89 5.27 -1.47
C SER A 124 21.64 5.15 -2.98
N ASN A 125 20.56 5.76 -3.49
CA ASN A 125 20.17 5.69 -4.91
C ASN A 125 19.92 7.09 -5.51
N ASP A 126 20.41 8.15 -4.86
CA ASP A 126 20.40 9.53 -5.36
C ASP A 126 19.03 10.07 -5.81
N TYR A 127 17.99 9.80 -5.03
CA TYR A 127 16.65 10.35 -5.28
C TYR A 127 15.97 10.97 -4.06
N THR A 128 16.73 11.25 -3.00
CA THR A 128 16.26 11.92 -1.78
C THR A 128 15.63 13.27 -2.10
N ASN A 129 16.28 14.10 -2.93
CA ASN A 129 15.73 15.42 -3.27
C ASN A 129 14.39 15.31 -4.00
N LYS A 130 14.26 14.30 -4.88
CA LYS A 130 13.05 14.05 -5.66
C LYS A 130 11.83 13.75 -4.78
N ILE A 131 12.02 13.09 -3.63
CA ILE A 131 10.94 12.71 -2.72
C ILE A 131 10.96 13.47 -1.38
N ASN A 132 11.77 14.53 -1.27
CA ASN A 132 11.99 15.26 -0.02
C ASN A 132 10.69 15.77 0.61
N SER A 133 9.78 16.33 -0.20
CA SER A 133 8.48 16.80 0.28
C SER A 133 7.63 15.67 0.87
N LEU A 134 7.60 14.50 0.22
CA LEU A 134 6.91 13.32 0.71
C LEU A 134 7.55 12.81 2.01
N LEU A 135 8.88 12.70 2.07
CA LEU A 135 9.59 12.27 3.26
C LEU A 135 9.31 13.19 4.46
N LYS A 136 9.28 14.50 4.26
CA LYS A 136 8.89 15.46 5.31
C LYS A 136 7.48 15.21 5.83
N ILE A 137 6.52 14.93 4.95
CA ILE A 137 5.15 14.61 5.34
C ILE A 137 5.12 13.28 6.13
N MET A 138 5.78 12.23 5.63
CA MET A 138 5.85 10.93 6.32
C MET A 138 6.49 11.06 7.71
N ILE A 139 7.59 11.80 7.84
CA ILE A 139 8.25 12.08 9.13
C ILE A 139 7.32 12.88 10.05
N SER A 140 6.51 13.80 9.50
CA SER A 140 5.56 14.57 10.32
C SER A 140 4.48 13.71 10.99
N GLN A 141 4.20 12.51 10.44
CA GLN A 141 3.29 11.53 11.03
C GLN A 141 3.92 10.75 12.20
N ARG A 142 5.24 10.85 12.39
CA ARG A 142 5.97 10.17 13.48
C ARG A 142 5.99 11.02 14.75
N ALA A 143 6.19 10.39 15.90
CA ALA A 143 6.17 11.06 17.20
C ALA A 143 7.55 11.12 17.88
N GLY A 144 7.74 12.13 18.72
CA GLY A 144 8.83 12.20 19.70
C GLY A 144 10.24 12.08 19.10
N VAL A 145 11.06 11.24 19.74
CA VAL A 145 12.48 11.05 19.44
C VAL A 145 12.70 10.53 18.01
N GLU A 146 11.82 9.66 17.51
CA GLU A 146 11.93 9.10 16.17
C GLU A 146 11.83 10.21 15.12
N LYS A 147 10.86 11.12 15.26
CA LYS A 147 10.69 12.25 14.33
C LYS A 147 11.95 13.10 14.23
N SER A 148 12.57 13.44 15.37
CA SER A 148 13.81 14.23 15.39
C SER A 148 14.96 13.47 14.72
N LYS A 149 15.13 12.18 15.03
CA LYS A 149 16.15 11.32 14.41
C LYS A 149 16.01 11.26 12.89
N LEU A 150 14.79 11.01 12.40
CA LEU A 150 14.52 10.91 10.95
C LEU A 150 14.70 12.25 10.25
N THR A 151 14.33 13.36 10.90
CA THR A 151 14.54 14.72 10.37
C THR A 151 16.04 14.98 10.16
N SER A 152 16.87 14.73 11.17
CA SER A 152 18.33 14.89 11.04
C SER A 152 18.91 13.97 9.96
N ARG A 153 18.41 12.73 9.86
CA ARG A 153 18.85 11.80 8.81
C ARG A 153 18.50 12.29 7.40
N LEU A 154 17.30 12.84 7.21
CA LEU A 154 16.88 13.42 5.95
C LEU A 154 17.72 14.64 5.57
N GLU A 155 18.03 15.51 6.53
CA GLU A 155 18.88 16.69 6.28
C GLU A 155 20.29 16.30 5.81
N ILE A 156 20.89 15.28 6.42
CA ILE A 156 22.19 14.74 5.98
C ILE A 156 22.08 14.20 4.55
N ALA A 157 21.09 13.33 4.28
CA ALA A 157 20.91 12.74 2.96
C ALA A 157 20.69 13.78 1.85
N VAL A 158 19.93 14.85 2.14
CA VAL A 158 19.71 15.95 1.18
C VAL A 158 20.99 16.72 0.90
N ARG A 159 21.85 16.94 1.89
CA ARG A 159 23.15 17.62 1.71
C ARG A 159 24.12 16.76 0.91
N ASP A 160 24.23 15.49 1.26
CA ASP A 160 25.12 14.53 0.59
C ASP A 160 24.81 14.43 -0.90
N GLU A 161 23.53 14.32 -1.27
CA GLU A 161 23.08 14.24 -2.68
C GLU A 161 23.29 15.56 -3.45
N ALA A 162 23.27 16.70 -2.74
CA ALA A 162 23.52 18.00 -3.35
C ALA A 162 25.02 18.30 -3.54
N GLY A 163 25.92 17.43 -3.06
CA GLY A 163 27.37 17.56 -3.23
C GLY A 163 28.03 18.61 -2.34
N TYR A 164 27.42 18.93 -1.19
CA TYR A 164 27.92 19.90 -0.20
C TYR A 164 28.62 19.25 1.00
#